data_AF-A0AAW9IGX8-F1
#
_entry.id   AF-A0AAW9IGX8-F1
#
_cell.length_a   1.000
_cell.length_b   1.000
_cell.length_c   1.000
_cell.angle_alpha   90.00
_cell.angle_beta   90.00
_cell.angle_gamma   90.00
#
_symmetry.space_group_name_H-M   'P 1'
#
loop_
_entity.id
_entity.type
_entity.pdbx_description
1 polymer ?
#
loop_
_entity_poly.entity_id
_entity_poly.type
_entity_poly.pdbx_seq_one_letter_code
_entity_poly.pdbx_strand_id
1 'polypeptide(L)'
;VRAVSEMDNPPKVYGGRFGLGSKDPYPSHIVAVYENLAQDKPKNRFTIGIEDDVTNLSISPKEEIDATPEGITACKFWGFGSDGTVGANKSAIKIIGDHTDMYAQGYFAYDSKKSGGITISHLRFGKTPIKSHYEIDQADFVACHNQSYVYTYNVAKGLRKNGIFVLNTIWS
;
A
#
# COMPACT_ATOMS: atom_id res chain seq x y z
N VAL A 1 28.16 -9.66 0.45
CA VAL A 1 29.01 -9.45 -0.75
C VAL A 1 30.22 -10.38 -0.76
N ARG A 2 30.90 -10.59 0.38
CA ARG A 2 32.09 -11.48 0.49
C ARG A 2 31.86 -12.92 -0.01
N ALA A 3 30.73 -13.54 0.37
CA ALA A 3 30.36 -14.88 -0.09
C ALA A 3 30.06 -14.97 -1.60
N VAL A 4 29.70 -13.86 -2.25
CA VAL A 4 29.46 -13.82 -3.70
C VAL A 4 30.77 -13.60 -4.45
N SER A 5 31.68 -12.77 -3.91
CA SER A 5 32.98 -12.49 -4.53
C SER A 5 33.94 -13.68 -4.54
N GLU A 6 33.68 -14.71 -3.74
CA GLU A 6 34.49 -15.94 -3.65
C GLU A 6 34.01 -17.04 -4.62
N MET A 7 32.98 -16.79 -5.43
CA MET A 7 32.50 -17.72 -6.46
C MET A 7 33.35 -17.63 -7.73
N ASP A 8 33.59 -18.76 -8.40
CA ASP A 8 34.35 -18.83 -9.66
C ASP A 8 33.73 -17.99 -10.80
N ASN A 9 32.40 -17.79 -10.78
CA ASN A 9 31.68 -16.93 -11.71
C ASN A 9 30.61 -16.11 -10.96
N PRO A 10 30.99 -15.00 -10.32
CA PRO A 10 30.09 -14.28 -9.43
C PRO A 10 29.00 -13.52 -10.21
N PRO A 11 27.73 -13.61 -9.81
CA PRO A 11 26.69 -12.77 -10.39
C PRO A 11 26.98 -11.30 -10.11
N LYS A 12 26.55 -10.42 -11.02
CA LYS A 12 26.57 -8.97 -10.78
C LYS A 12 25.61 -8.63 -9.65
N VAL A 13 26.08 -7.92 -8.63
CA VAL A 13 25.28 -7.52 -7.47
C VAL A 13 25.08 -6.00 -7.45
N TYR A 14 23.83 -5.58 -7.34
CA TYR A 14 23.42 -4.18 -7.19
C TYR A 14 22.66 -4.01 -5.88
N GLY A 15 23.01 -2.97 -5.12
CA GLY A 15 22.41 -2.70 -3.82
C GLY A 15 21.52 -1.46 -3.86
N GLY A 16 20.41 -1.51 -3.13
CA GLY A 16 19.49 -0.38 -2.95
C GLY A 16 18.99 -0.26 -1.51
N ARG A 17 18.31 0.83 -1.20
CA ARG A 17 17.68 1.09 0.11
C ARG A 17 16.19 1.36 -0.06
N PHE A 18 15.37 0.86 0.86
CA PHE A 18 13.92 1.05 0.90
C PHE A 18 13.41 0.88 2.34
N GLY A 19 12.14 1.24 2.61
CA GLY A 19 11.47 0.91 3.87
C GLY A 19 11.91 1.71 5.10
N LEU A 20 12.73 2.76 4.93
CA LEU A 20 13.16 3.60 6.04
C LEU A 20 11.97 4.37 6.61
N GLY A 21 11.74 4.25 7.92
CA GLY A 21 10.62 4.93 8.59
C GLY A 21 9.24 4.45 8.14
N SER A 22 9.09 3.16 7.81
CA SER A 22 7.84 2.57 7.30
C SER A 22 7.37 3.13 5.96
N LYS A 23 8.30 3.66 5.15
CA LYS A 23 8.04 4.01 3.75
C LYS A 23 7.99 2.74 2.89
N ASP A 24 6.86 2.06 2.92
CA ASP A 24 6.70 0.77 2.26
C ASP A 24 6.72 0.91 0.73
N PRO A 25 7.44 0.02 0.02
CA PRO A 25 7.42 0.00 -1.43
C PRO A 25 6.15 -0.68 -1.94
N TYR A 26 5.39 0.03 -2.79
CA TYR A 26 4.39 -0.60 -3.67
C TYR A 26 5.02 -1.59 -4.67
N PRO A 27 4.24 -2.56 -5.20
CA PRO A 27 4.71 -3.50 -6.22
C PRO A 27 5.40 -2.84 -7.42
N SER A 28 4.91 -1.67 -7.85
CA SER A 28 5.51 -0.87 -8.93
C SER A 28 6.97 -0.51 -8.65
N HIS A 29 7.33 -0.19 -7.41
CA HIS A 29 8.72 0.07 -7.03
C HIS A 29 9.61 -1.17 -7.14
N ILE A 30 9.06 -2.35 -6.84
CA ILE A 30 9.78 -3.62 -6.98
C ILE A 30 10.01 -3.93 -8.46
N VAL A 31 9.02 -3.65 -9.31
CA VAL A 31 9.18 -3.76 -10.77
C VAL A 31 10.27 -2.81 -11.27
N ALA A 32 10.32 -1.56 -10.81
CA ALA A 32 11.41 -0.64 -11.14
C ALA A 32 12.80 -1.17 -10.76
N VAL A 33 12.93 -1.95 -9.68
CA VAL A 33 14.20 -2.62 -9.35
C VAL A 33 14.56 -3.66 -10.41
N TYR A 34 13.61 -4.49 -10.84
CA TYR A 34 13.84 -5.46 -11.91
C TYR A 34 14.16 -4.80 -13.24
N GLU A 35 13.45 -3.73 -13.60
CA GLU A 35 13.73 -2.96 -14.81
C GLU A 35 15.13 -2.33 -14.77
N ASN A 36 15.55 -1.79 -13.62
CA ASN A 36 16.91 -1.28 -13.43
C ASN A 36 17.95 -2.37 -13.67
N LEU A 37 17.74 -3.58 -13.14
CA LEU A 37 18.65 -4.72 -13.33
C LEU A 37 18.71 -5.19 -14.79
N ALA A 38 17.66 -4.96 -15.58
CA ALA A 38 17.61 -5.32 -17.00
C ALA A 38 18.29 -4.30 -17.93
N GLN A 39 18.73 -3.14 -17.44
CA GLN A 39 19.42 -2.13 -18.24
C GLN A 39 20.85 -2.56 -18.58
N ASP A 40 21.41 -2.02 -19.66
CA ASP A 40 22.82 -2.23 -20.02
C ASP A 40 23.78 -1.74 -18.93
N LYS A 41 23.40 -0.67 -18.22
CA LYS A 41 24.14 -0.08 -17.10
C LYS A 41 23.21 0.12 -15.90
N PRO A 42 22.92 -0.94 -15.13
CA PRO A 42 22.05 -0.84 -13.97
C PRO A 42 22.62 0.13 -12.94
N LYS A 43 21.75 0.95 -12.36
CA LYS A 43 22.09 1.85 -11.27
C LYS A 43 22.40 1.04 -10.02
N ASN A 44 23.51 1.38 -9.35
CA ASN A 44 23.89 0.83 -8.06
C ASN A 44 23.70 1.88 -6.95
N ARG A 45 23.62 1.43 -5.69
CA ARG A 45 23.40 2.26 -4.49
C ARG A 45 22.12 3.11 -4.54
N PHE A 46 21.10 2.61 -5.23
CA PHE A 46 19.86 3.32 -5.49
C PHE A 46 18.94 3.41 -4.27
N THR A 47 17.89 4.21 -4.38
CA THR A 47 16.75 4.25 -3.45
C THR A 47 15.44 4.03 -4.20
N ILE A 48 14.45 3.44 -3.54
CA ILE A 48 13.07 3.33 -4.08
C ILE A 48 12.07 3.88 -3.05
N GLY A 49 10.91 4.35 -3.52
CA GLY A 49 9.85 4.91 -2.67
C GLY A 49 10.03 6.38 -2.28
N ILE A 50 11.05 7.05 -2.82
CA ILE A 50 11.29 8.49 -2.68
C ILE A 50 11.69 9.10 -4.02
N GLU A 51 11.46 10.39 -4.17
CA GLU A 51 12.11 11.21 -5.18
C GLU A 51 13.34 11.85 -4.54
N ASP A 52 14.50 11.58 -5.11
CA ASP A 52 15.78 12.16 -4.68
C ASP A 52 16.36 12.95 -5.84
N ASP A 53 16.10 14.24 -5.83
CA ASP A 53 16.53 15.26 -6.79
C ASP A 53 17.92 15.86 -6.45
N VAL A 54 18.47 15.55 -5.27
CA VAL A 54 19.77 16.03 -4.82
C VAL A 54 20.88 15.09 -5.27
N THR A 55 20.84 13.82 -4.83
CA THR A 55 21.88 12.84 -5.19
C THR A 55 21.51 12.01 -6.40
N ASN A 56 20.29 12.17 -6.92
CA ASN A 56 19.81 11.46 -8.09
C ASN A 56 20.01 9.95 -7.97
N LEU A 57 19.82 9.37 -6.78
CA LEU A 57 19.94 7.93 -6.52
C LEU A 57 18.60 7.19 -6.61
N SER A 58 17.48 7.91 -6.56
CA SER A 58 16.15 7.33 -6.69
C SER A 58 15.93 6.64 -8.04
N ILE A 59 15.17 5.54 -8.02
CA ILE A 59 14.57 4.94 -9.20
C ILE A 59 13.05 5.03 -9.08
N SER A 60 12.42 5.60 -10.09
CA SER A 60 10.97 5.78 -10.14
C SER A 60 10.31 4.66 -10.95
N PRO A 61 9.13 4.17 -10.51
CA PRO A 61 8.32 3.27 -11.31
C PRO A 61 7.81 3.98 -12.57
N LYS A 62 7.80 3.27 -13.71
CA LYS A 62 7.24 3.81 -14.95
C LYS A 62 5.72 3.77 -14.98
N GLU A 63 5.14 2.72 -14.39
CA GLU A 63 3.70 2.45 -14.41
C GLU A 63 3.22 1.99 -13.04
N GLU A 64 1.95 2.28 -12.74
CA GLU A 64 1.27 1.67 -11.60
C GLU A 64 0.89 0.22 -11.94
N ILE A 65 1.15 -0.69 -11.01
CA ILE A 65 0.94 -2.12 -11.21
C ILE A 65 0.14 -2.66 -10.05
N ASP A 66 -0.96 -3.32 -10.36
CA ASP A 66 -1.72 -4.09 -9.39
C ASP A 66 -1.19 -5.52 -9.35
N ALA A 67 -0.46 -5.83 -8.27
CA ALA A 67 0.03 -7.18 -8.02
C ALA A 67 -0.88 -7.98 -7.06
N THR A 68 -2.08 -7.47 -6.78
CA THR A 68 -3.03 -8.16 -5.90
C THR A 68 -3.56 -9.40 -6.61
N PRO A 69 -3.52 -10.60 -6.00
CA PRO A 69 -4.10 -11.79 -6.58
C PRO A 69 -5.58 -11.59 -6.94
N GLU A 70 -6.01 -12.22 -8.03
CA GLU A 70 -7.41 -12.21 -8.42
C GLU A 70 -8.29 -12.81 -7.31
N GLY A 71 -9.46 -12.21 -7.09
CA GLY A 71 -10.39 -12.65 -6.04
C GLY A 71 -10.07 -12.16 -4.63
N ILE A 72 -9.10 -11.25 -4.48
CA ILE A 72 -8.95 -10.43 -3.26
C ILE A 72 -9.74 -9.14 -3.43
N THR A 73 -10.64 -8.89 -2.49
CA THR A 73 -11.34 -7.61 -2.35
C THR A 73 -10.51 -6.68 -1.46
N ALA A 74 -10.26 -5.47 -1.93
CA ALA A 74 -9.52 -4.43 -1.22
C ALA A 74 -10.44 -3.27 -0.82
N CYS A 75 -10.50 -2.95 0.47
CA CYS A 75 -11.36 -1.92 1.04
C CYS A 75 -10.55 -0.86 1.79
N LYS A 76 -10.89 0.42 1.61
CA LYS A 76 -10.28 1.56 2.30
C LYS A 76 -11.35 2.36 3.05
N PHE A 77 -11.11 2.63 4.32
CA PHE A 77 -12.05 3.37 5.16
C PHE A 77 -11.36 4.60 5.75
N TRP A 78 -11.88 5.77 5.40
CA TRP A 78 -11.45 7.06 5.93
C TRP A 78 -12.31 7.42 7.13
N GLY A 79 -11.70 7.46 8.31
CA GLY A 79 -12.35 7.76 9.57
C GLY A 79 -11.69 8.92 10.31
N PHE A 80 -12.31 9.30 11.40
CA PHE A 80 -11.85 10.32 12.34
C PHE A 80 -11.42 9.66 13.66
N GLY A 81 -10.39 10.20 14.30
CA GLY A 81 -9.93 9.70 15.58
C GLY A 81 -11.07 9.65 16.60
N SER A 82 -11.32 8.45 17.14
CA SER A 82 -12.40 8.16 18.11
C SER A 82 -13.83 8.12 17.56
N ASP A 83 -14.03 8.05 16.23
CA ASP A 83 -15.37 7.86 15.64
C ASP A 83 -15.86 6.39 15.63
N GLY A 84 -15.00 5.44 16.00
CA GLY A 84 -15.30 4.01 16.01
C GLY A 84 -14.94 3.25 14.72
N THR A 85 -14.53 3.93 13.64
CA THR A 85 -14.22 3.34 12.32
C THR A 85 -13.19 2.21 12.42
N VAL A 86 -12.07 2.45 13.10
CA VAL A 86 -11.00 1.45 13.27
C VAL A 86 -11.51 0.23 14.05
N GLY A 87 -12.29 0.46 15.12
CA GLY A 87 -12.84 -0.62 15.94
C GLY A 87 -13.82 -1.48 15.16
N ALA A 88 -14.73 -0.85 14.42
CA ALA A 88 -15.68 -1.53 13.55
C ALA A 88 -14.97 -2.37 12.49
N ASN A 89 -13.91 -1.84 11.86
CA ASN A 89 -13.12 -2.57 10.87
C ASN A 89 -12.35 -3.77 11.46
N LYS A 90 -11.79 -3.65 12.68
CA LYS A 90 -11.19 -4.79 13.39
C LYS A 90 -12.22 -5.89 13.64
N SER A 91 -13.42 -5.53 14.08
CA SER A 91 -14.52 -6.47 14.25
C SER A 91 -14.97 -7.09 12.94
N ALA A 92 -15.05 -6.33 11.85
CA ALA A 92 -15.39 -6.83 10.52
C ALA A 92 -14.39 -7.87 10.01
N ILE A 93 -13.08 -7.60 10.14
CA ILE A 93 -12.02 -8.57 9.80
C ILE A 93 -12.19 -9.86 10.60
N LYS A 94 -12.45 -9.74 11.90
CA LYS A 94 -12.66 -10.90 12.78
C LYS A 94 -13.89 -11.70 12.36
N ILE A 95 -15.01 -11.04 12.06
CA ILE A 95 -16.23 -11.71 11.59
C ILE A 95 -15.95 -12.46 10.29
N ILE A 96 -15.30 -11.82 9.32
CA ILE A 96 -14.96 -12.42 8.02
C ILE A 96 -14.02 -13.61 8.22
N GLY A 97 -12.96 -13.47 9.00
CA GLY A 97 -11.98 -14.54 9.24
C GLY A 97 -12.53 -15.70 10.08
N ASP A 98 -13.43 -15.45 11.03
CA ASP A 98 -13.98 -16.48 11.91
C ASP A 98 -15.16 -17.25 11.26
N HIS A 99 -15.89 -16.64 10.32
CA HIS A 99 -17.15 -17.18 9.79
C HIS A 99 -17.11 -17.43 8.27
N THR A 100 -15.95 -17.33 7.63
CA THR A 100 -15.77 -17.66 6.21
C THR A 100 -14.44 -18.37 6.00
N ASP A 101 -14.28 -19.07 4.88
CA ASP A 101 -13.00 -19.69 4.49
C ASP A 101 -12.02 -18.69 3.83
N MET A 102 -12.27 -17.39 3.96
CA MET A 102 -11.42 -16.35 3.37
C MET A 102 -10.27 -15.97 4.31
N TYR A 103 -9.11 -15.72 3.72
CA TYR A 103 -8.05 -14.98 4.39
C TYR A 103 -8.51 -13.54 4.59
N ALA A 104 -8.23 -12.97 5.76
CA ALA A 104 -8.53 -11.58 6.07
C ALA A 104 -7.27 -10.87 6.60
N GLN A 105 -7.01 -9.67 6.10
CA GLN A 105 -5.87 -8.82 6.47
C GLN A 105 -6.38 -7.42 6.81
N GLY A 106 -5.85 -6.84 7.88
CA GLY A 106 -6.09 -5.45 8.25
C GLY A 106 -4.80 -4.70 8.55
N TYR A 107 -4.68 -3.50 7.99
CA TYR A 107 -3.68 -2.51 8.37
C TYR A 107 -4.38 -1.19 8.70
N PHE A 108 -3.91 -0.48 9.71
CA PHE A 108 -4.57 0.72 10.23
C PHE A 108 -3.55 1.84 10.36
N ALA A 109 -3.66 2.84 9.49
CA ALA A 109 -2.88 4.06 9.55
C ALA A 109 -3.56 5.07 10.48
N TYR A 110 -2.78 5.66 11.38
CA TYR A 110 -3.22 6.69 12.31
C TYR A 110 -2.36 7.94 12.12
N ASP A 111 -2.96 9.11 12.27
CA ASP A 111 -2.20 10.33 12.47
C ASP A 111 -1.40 10.28 13.80
N SER A 112 -0.30 11.01 13.84
CA SER A 112 0.47 11.31 15.04
C SER A 112 -0.32 12.00 16.15
N LYS A 113 -1.42 12.68 15.80
CA LYS A 113 -2.29 13.38 16.75
C LYS A 113 -3.10 12.39 17.60
N LYS A 114 -3.02 12.55 18.92
CA LYS A 114 -3.75 11.72 19.89
C LYS A 114 -5.28 11.80 19.75
N SER A 115 -5.82 12.93 19.31
CA SER A 115 -7.25 13.13 19.08
C SER A 115 -7.48 14.01 17.86
N GLY A 116 -8.60 13.74 17.15
CA GLY A 116 -8.99 14.47 15.94
C GLY A 116 -8.10 14.27 14.72
N GLY A 117 -7.18 13.31 14.79
CA GLY A 117 -6.39 12.86 13.64
C GLY A 117 -7.22 12.05 12.65
N ILE A 118 -6.72 11.96 11.42
CA ILE A 118 -7.27 11.08 10.40
C ILE A 118 -6.90 9.62 10.69
N THR A 119 -7.79 8.71 10.33
CA THR A 119 -7.48 7.27 10.32
C THR A 119 -7.82 6.68 8.97
N ILE A 120 -6.97 5.80 8.47
CA ILE A 120 -7.21 5.07 7.23
C ILE A 120 -7.08 3.58 7.53
N SER A 121 -8.18 2.84 7.39
CA SER A 121 -8.18 1.39 7.55
C SER A 121 -8.09 0.73 6.18
N HIS A 122 -7.13 -0.17 6.02
CA HIS A 122 -6.87 -0.94 4.81
C HIS A 122 -7.22 -2.40 5.07
N LEU A 123 -8.28 -2.88 4.43
CA LEU A 123 -8.79 -4.24 4.60
C LEU A 123 -8.62 -5.00 3.30
N ARG A 124 -8.11 -6.23 3.38
CA ARG A 124 -8.12 -7.18 2.26
C ARG A 124 -8.76 -8.47 2.72
N PHE A 125 -9.59 -9.07 1.88
CA PHE A 125 -10.12 -10.41 2.12
C PHE A 125 -10.33 -11.16 0.82
N GLY A 126 -10.16 -12.48 0.86
CA GLY A 126 -10.40 -13.35 -0.29
C GLY A 126 -9.90 -14.77 -0.08
N LYS A 127 -10.07 -15.61 -1.10
CA LYS A 127 -9.81 -17.07 -0.98
C LYS A 127 -8.34 -17.46 -1.06
N THR A 128 -7.47 -16.56 -1.53
CA THR A 128 -6.03 -16.80 -1.65
C THR A 128 -5.25 -16.18 -0.49
N PRO A 129 -4.14 -16.79 -0.03
CA PRO A 129 -3.29 -16.19 0.99
C PRO A 129 -2.84 -14.77 0.61
N ILE A 130 -3.07 -13.81 1.51
CA ILE A 130 -2.77 -12.40 1.27
C ILE A 130 -1.31 -12.12 1.68
N LYS A 131 -0.46 -11.82 0.68
CA LYS A 131 0.97 -11.47 0.86
C LYS A 131 1.25 -9.97 0.65
N SER A 132 0.20 -9.17 0.50
CA SER A 132 0.30 -7.73 0.22
C SER A 132 0.63 -6.95 1.49
N HIS A 133 1.91 -6.86 1.83
CA HIS A 133 2.43 -6.08 2.98
C HIS A 133 2.69 -4.62 2.61
N TYR A 134 1.69 -3.96 2.03
CA TYR A 134 1.71 -2.55 1.66
C TYR A 134 0.29 -1.98 1.75
N GLU A 135 0.17 -0.65 1.87
CA GLU A 135 -1.11 0.05 1.86
C GLU A 135 -1.92 -0.25 0.60
N ILE A 136 -3.24 -0.06 0.63
CA ILE A 136 -4.08 -0.26 -0.56
C ILE A 136 -3.94 0.96 -1.46
N ASP A 137 -3.30 0.78 -2.61
CA ASP A 137 -3.24 1.72 -3.72
C ASP A 137 -4.48 1.61 -4.60
N GLN A 138 -4.93 0.39 -4.94
CA GLN A 138 -6.15 0.14 -5.70
C GLN A 138 -7.25 -0.53 -4.86
N ALA A 139 -8.39 0.15 -4.71
CA ALA A 139 -9.49 -0.30 -3.86
C ALA A 139 -10.76 -0.64 -4.67
N ASP A 140 -11.43 -1.73 -4.31
CA ASP A 140 -12.77 -2.09 -4.79
C ASP A 140 -13.87 -1.33 -4.05
N PHE A 141 -13.61 -0.99 -2.79
CA PHE A 141 -14.54 -0.28 -1.93
C PHE A 141 -13.82 0.83 -1.17
N VAL A 142 -14.38 2.03 -1.20
CA VAL A 142 -13.90 3.16 -0.40
C VAL A 142 -15.07 3.74 0.38
N ALA A 143 -14.93 3.82 1.71
CA ALA A 143 -15.87 4.56 2.55
C ALA A 143 -15.22 5.79 3.15
N CYS A 144 -15.93 6.91 3.13
CA CYS A 144 -15.57 8.15 3.77
C CYS A 144 -16.60 8.48 4.86
N HIS A 145 -16.22 8.34 6.12
CA HIS A 145 -17.12 8.52 7.26
C HIS A 145 -17.19 9.97 7.75
N ASN A 146 -16.41 10.88 7.15
CA ASN A 146 -16.41 12.30 7.48
C ASN A 146 -16.42 13.16 6.21
N GLN A 147 -17.55 13.83 5.95
CA GLN A 147 -17.76 14.70 4.79
C GLN A 147 -16.66 15.74 4.55
N SER A 148 -16.05 16.29 5.61
CA SER A 148 -15.00 17.33 5.49
C SER A 148 -13.78 16.87 4.69
N TYR A 149 -13.52 15.56 4.66
CA TYR A 149 -12.38 14.99 3.97
C TYR A 149 -12.51 15.06 2.45
N VAL A 150 -13.72 15.13 1.90
CA VAL A 150 -13.94 15.24 0.44
C VAL A 150 -13.28 16.49 -0.14
N TYR A 151 -13.22 17.57 0.65
CA TYR A 151 -12.61 18.84 0.23
C TYR A 151 -11.12 18.93 0.53
N THR A 152 -10.61 18.09 1.44
CA THR A 152 -9.25 18.20 1.99
C THR A 152 -8.32 17.12 1.44
N TYR A 153 -8.86 15.94 1.14
CA TYR A 153 -8.11 14.77 0.71
C TYR A 153 -8.74 14.19 -0.56
N ASN A 154 -7.90 13.58 -1.39
CA ASN A 154 -8.39 12.80 -2.53
C ASN A 154 -8.87 11.41 -2.06
N VAL A 155 -10.02 11.38 -1.40
CA VAL A 155 -10.57 10.17 -0.76
C VAL A 155 -10.89 9.06 -1.75
N ALA A 156 -11.21 9.41 -3.00
CA ALA A 156 -11.49 8.47 -4.09
C ALA A 156 -10.23 8.02 -4.86
N LYS A 157 -9.03 8.50 -4.47
CA LYS A 157 -7.79 8.12 -5.15
C LYS A 157 -7.59 6.62 -5.10
N GLY A 158 -7.40 6.03 -6.29
CA GLY A 158 -7.16 4.61 -6.45
C GLY A 158 -8.42 3.75 -6.33
N LEU A 159 -9.62 4.33 -6.33
CA LEU A 159 -10.84 3.55 -6.49
C LEU A 159 -10.84 2.93 -7.91
N ARG A 160 -10.97 1.61 -7.98
CA ARG A 160 -11.05 0.88 -9.25
C ARG A 160 -12.29 1.30 -10.03
N LYS A 161 -12.25 1.14 -11.36
CA LYS A 161 -13.42 1.36 -12.21
C LYS A 161 -14.55 0.44 -11.76
N ASN A 162 -15.77 0.99 -11.63
CA ASN A 162 -16.95 0.31 -11.07
C ASN A 162 -16.82 -0.06 -9.58
N GLY A 163 -15.81 0.47 -8.88
CA GLY A 163 -15.69 0.35 -7.43
C GLY A 163 -16.81 1.09 -6.71
N ILE A 164 -17.05 0.70 -5.46
CA ILE A 164 -18.11 1.27 -4.63
C ILE A 164 -17.52 2.39 -3.78
N PHE A 165 -18.13 3.57 -3.86
CA PHE A 165 -17.84 4.69 -2.98
C PHE A 165 -19.03 4.97 -2.06
N VAL A 166 -18.79 4.94 -0.75
CA VAL A 166 -19.79 5.28 0.27
C VAL A 166 -19.36 6.55 0.99
N LEU A 167 -20.22 7.55 1.02
CA LEU A 167 -19.97 8.81 1.70
C LEU A 167 -21.01 9.05 2.79
N ASN A 168 -20.54 9.28 4.01
CA ASN A 168 -21.38 9.81 5.08
C ASN A 168 -21.50 11.33 4.91
N THR A 169 -22.69 11.82 4.54
CA THR A 169 -22.94 13.24 4.27
C THR A 169 -24.38 13.64 4.55
N ILE A 170 -24.59 14.93 4.78
CA ILE A 170 -25.91 15.57 4.85
C ILE A 170 -26.39 16.13 3.50
N TRP A 171 -25.62 15.96 2.42
CA TRP A 171 -26.00 16.42 1.08
C TRP A 171 -27.18 15.61 0.52
N SER A 172 -28.07 16.31 -0.18
CA SER A 172 -29.25 15.75 -0.87
C SER A 172 -29.00 15.58 -2.36
#